data_AF-A0A223KSZ7-F1
#
_entry.id   AF-A0A223KSZ7-F1
#
_cell.length_a   1.000
_cell.length_b   1.000
_cell.length_c   1.000
_cell.angle_alpha   90.00
_cell.angle_beta   90.00
_cell.angle_gamma   90.00
#
_symmetry.space_group_name_H-M   'P 1'
#
loop_
_entity.id
_entity.type
_entity.pdbx_description
1 polymer ?
#
loop_
_entity_poly.entity_id
_entity_poly.type
_entity_poly.pdbx_seq_one_letter_code
_entity_poly.pdbx_strand_id
1 'polypeptide(L)'
;MINKFKDAINWSLAIAVITLVLAAIFSIVSTLLLSGVTWAIGMLIVFIIVLIGIFFDMVGIAATAADETPFHAMASEKVFGAKQSIHIVRNADRFASFCNDVIGDISGIISGTASAIVVIQFTLSMQHQEDSAFHYVISVVFTSVVAALTVGGKAFGKSLAMKYSTPIIFQAGKVFHLLENNFKITILKDNKNKKKRKRKK
;
A
#
# COMPACT_ATOMS: atom_id res chain seq x y z
N MET A 1 10.69 1.04 -29.84
CA MET A 1 10.68 -0.09 -28.88
C MET A 1 11.71 0.10 -27.77
N ILE A 2 12.97 0.40 -28.10
CA ILE A 2 14.08 0.63 -27.14
C ILE A 2 13.80 1.73 -26.10
N ASN A 3 13.20 2.87 -26.48
CA ASN A 3 12.87 3.93 -25.51
C ASN A 3 11.85 3.49 -24.44
N LYS A 4 10.85 2.66 -24.80
CA LYS A 4 9.86 2.17 -23.83
C LYS A 4 10.50 1.22 -22.80
N PHE A 5 11.48 0.42 -23.22
CA PHE A 5 12.25 -0.44 -22.32
C PHE A 5 13.12 0.38 -21.36
N LYS A 6 13.78 1.42 -21.85
CA LYS A 6 14.59 2.31 -21.00
C LYS A 6 13.74 3.05 -19.96
N ASP A 7 12.55 3.51 -20.34
CA ASP A 7 11.60 4.14 -19.42
C ASP A 7 11.08 3.16 -18.36
N ALA A 8 10.79 1.91 -18.75
CA ALA A 8 10.38 0.86 -17.82
C ALA A 8 11.50 0.49 -16.82
N ILE A 9 12.74 0.37 -17.29
CA ILE A 9 13.92 0.08 -16.44
C ILE A 9 14.16 1.23 -15.47
N ASN A 10 14.15 2.47 -15.94
CA ASN A 10 14.35 3.64 -15.08
C ASN A 10 13.26 3.76 -14.01
N TRP A 11 12.02 3.44 -14.37
CA TRP A 11 10.89 3.47 -13.43
C TRP A 11 10.95 2.31 -12.43
N SER A 12 11.30 1.10 -12.87
CA SER A 12 11.51 -0.05 -11.99
C SER A 12 12.67 0.19 -11.01
N LEU A 13 13.79 0.76 -11.48
CA LEU A 13 14.92 1.13 -10.63
C LEU A 13 14.51 2.21 -9.60
N ALA A 14 13.75 3.21 -10.02
CA ALA A 14 13.25 4.24 -9.12
C ALA A 14 12.36 3.66 -8.02
N ILE A 15 11.44 2.75 -8.37
CA ILE A 15 10.62 2.05 -7.38
C ILE A 15 11.49 1.21 -6.46
N ALA A 16 12.41 0.41 -6.99
CA ALA A 16 13.28 -0.43 -6.17
C ALA A 16 14.07 0.38 -5.13
N VAL A 17 14.64 1.52 -5.53
CA VAL A 17 15.37 2.42 -4.62
C VAL A 17 14.43 3.05 -3.58
N ILE A 18 13.24 3.50 -3.99
CA ILE A 18 12.24 4.05 -3.06
C ILE A 18 11.80 2.97 -2.06
N THR A 19 11.48 1.77 -2.52
CA THR A 19 11.08 0.62 -1.71
C THR A 19 12.18 0.26 -0.72
N LEU A 20 13.45 0.24 -1.15
CA LEU A 20 14.58 -0.05 -0.26
C LEU A 20 14.66 0.96 0.90
N VAL A 21 14.59 2.25 0.59
CA VAL A 21 14.66 3.31 1.61
C VAL A 21 13.45 3.25 2.54
N LEU A 22 12.25 3.08 1.98
CA LEU A 22 11.02 2.96 2.78
C LEU A 22 11.07 1.71 3.67
N ALA A 23 11.49 0.57 3.13
CA ALA A 23 11.59 -0.69 3.87
C ALA A 23 12.58 -0.56 5.04
N ALA A 24 13.73 0.10 4.83
CA ALA A 24 14.68 0.34 5.90
C ALA A 24 14.08 1.20 7.03
N ILE A 25 13.41 2.32 6.68
CA ILE A 25 12.78 3.20 7.67
C ILE A 25 11.66 2.44 8.42
N PHE A 26 10.75 1.80 7.71
CA PHE A 26 9.65 1.07 8.31
C PHE A 26 10.11 -0.13 9.14
N SER A 27 11.18 -0.82 8.71
CA SER A 27 11.78 -1.91 9.48
C SER A 27 12.33 -1.40 10.81
N ILE A 28 13.08 -0.29 10.80
CA ILE A 28 13.59 0.33 12.04
C ILE A 28 12.43 0.73 12.95
N VAL A 29 11.41 1.42 12.42
CA VAL A 29 10.23 1.84 13.20
C VAL A 29 9.50 0.62 13.76
N SER A 30 9.29 -0.43 12.97
CA SER A 30 8.62 -1.65 13.42
C SER A 30 9.43 -2.36 14.52
N THR A 31 10.74 -2.51 14.36
CA THR A 31 11.60 -3.11 15.39
C THR A 31 11.56 -2.30 16.68
N LEU A 32 11.59 -0.97 16.61
CA LEU A 32 11.47 -0.11 17.79
C LEU A 32 10.09 -0.22 18.45
N LEU A 33 9.02 -0.29 17.66
CA LEU A 33 7.65 -0.46 18.19
C LEU A 33 7.42 -1.84 18.79
N LEU A 34 8.11 -2.88 18.32
CA LEU A 34 8.00 -4.24 18.87
C LEU A 34 9.00 -4.49 20.02
N SER A 35 10.06 -3.70 20.12
CA SER A 35 11.06 -3.83 21.19
C SER A 35 10.44 -3.48 22.55
N GLY A 36 10.46 -4.42 23.48
CA GLY A 36 9.89 -4.25 24.83
C GLY A 36 8.39 -4.48 24.93
N VAL A 37 7.74 -4.92 23.85
CA VAL A 37 6.30 -5.24 23.83
C VAL A 37 6.07 -6.72 24.14
N THR A 38 5.00 -7.03 24.88
CA THR A 38 4.61 -8.41 25.19
C THR A 38 4.13 -9.14 23.93
N TRP A 39 4.22 -10.47 23.92
CA TRP A 39 3.82 -11.29 22.77
C TRP A 39 2.37 -11.01 22.31
N ALA A 40 1.46 -10.74 23.25
CA ALA A 40 0.04 -10.50 22.96
C ALA A 40 -0.17 -9.18 22.19
N ILE A 41 0.51 -8.12 22.61
CA ILE A 41 0.43 -6.82 21.93
C ILE A 41 1.19 -6.88 20.60
N GLY A 42 2.31 -7.60 20.54
CA GLY A 42 3.05 -7.84 19.31
C GLY A 42 2.20 -8.56 18.24
N MET A 43 1.42 -9.57 18.63
CA MET A 43 0.47 -10.24 17.74
C MET A 43 -0.57 -9.27 17.16
N LEU A 44 -1.12 -8.38 18.00
CA LEU A 44 -2.08 -7.38 17.56
C LEU A 44 -1.46 -6.41 16.55
N ILE A 45 -0.22 -5.98 16.78
CA ILE A 45 0.54 -5.13 15.85
C ILE A 45 0.74 -5.84 14.50
N VAL A 46 1.12 -7.12 14.50
CA VAL A 46 1.27 -7.91 13.26
C VAL A 46 -0.03 -7.93 12.47
N PHE A 47 -1.17 -8.19 13.10
CA PHE A 47 -2.47 -8.20 12.41
C PHE A 47 -2.83 -6.83 11.85
N ILE A 48 -2.57 -5.75 12.59
CA ILE A 48 -2.78 -4.38 12.08
C ILE A 48 -1.93 -4.13 10.84
N ILE A 49 -0.65 -4.51 10.85
CA ILE A 49 0.24 -4.36 9.69
C ILE A 49 -0.35 -5.12 8.50
N VAL A 50 -0.70 -6.39 8.65
CA VAL A 50 -1.31 -7.21 7.57
C VAL A 50 -2.58 -6.55 7.01
N LEU A 51 -3.48 -6.07 7.87
CA LEU A 51 -4.71 -5.41 7.45
C LEU A 51 -4.44 -4.11 6.68
N ILE A 52 -3.45 -3.32 7.11
CA ILE A 52 -3.02 -2.12 6.39
C ILE A 52 -2.51 -2.50 5.00
N GLY A 53 -1.66 -3.53 4.89
CA GLY A 53 -1.17 -4.02 3.60
C GLY A 53 -2.30 -4.46 2.65
N ILE A 54 -3.27 -5.23 3.15
CA ILE A 54 -4.46 -5.64 2.37
C ILE A 54 -5.29 -4.43 1.95
N PHE A 55 -5.46 -3.45 2.84
CA PHE A 55 -6.21 -2.23 2.53
C PHE A 55 -5.56 -1.41 1.40
N PHE A 56 -4.24 -1.22 1.45
CA PHE A 56 -3.54 -0.52 0.37
C PHE A 56 -3.58 -1.28 -0.95
N ASP A 57 -3.47 -2.62 -0.93
CA ASP A 57 -3.62 -3.46 -2.13
C ASP A 57 -5.02 -3.32 -2.75
N MET A 58 -6.07 -3.30 -1.92
CA MET A 58 -7.44 -3.03 -2.33
C MET A 58 -7.57 -1.65 -3.02
N VAL A 59 -6.96 -0.61 -2.44
CA VAL A 59 -6.98 0.75 -3.00
C VAL A 59 -6.27 0.83 -4.35
N GLY A 60 -5.12 0.16 -4.51
CA GLY A 60 -4.40 0.12 -5.79
C GLY A 60 -5.18 -0.61 -6.88
N ILE A 61 -5.77 -1.76 -6.56
CA ILE A 61 -6.64 -2.49 -7.50
C ILE A 61 -7.87 -1.66 -7.86
N ALA A 62 -8.50 -1.00 -6.88
CA ALA A 62 -9.64 -0.11 -7.13
C ALA A 62 -9.27 1.02 -8.10
N ALA A 63 -8.04 1.53 -8.05
CA ALA A 63 -7.58 2.60 -8.94
C ALA A 63 -7.51 2.13 -10.40
N THR A 64 -7.07 0.88 -10.62
CA THR A 64 -7.05 0.27 -11.96
C THR A 64 -8.42 -0.12 -12.48
N ALA A 65 -9.37 -0.38 -11.58
CA ALA A 65 -10.73 -0.83 -11.93
C ALA A 65 -11.76 0.31 -12.01
N ALA A 66 -11.39 1.54 -11.67
CA ALA A 66 -12.30 2.68 -11.66
C ALA A 66 -12.34 3.38 -13.03
N ASP A 67 -13.54 3.77 -13.47
CA ASP A 67 -13.74 4.55 -14.70
C ASP A 67 -13.62 6.07 -14.45
N GLU A 68 -13.08 6.80 -15.42
CA GLU A 68 -12.96 8.27 -15.34
C GLU A 68 -14.33 9.00 -15.47
N THR A 69 -15.31 8.38 -16.15
CA THR A 69 -16.61 9.00 -16.49
C THR A 69 -17.41 9.51 -15.30
N PRO A 70 -17.62 8.75 -14.20
CA PRO A 70 -18.33 9.26 -13.03
C PRO A 70 -17.60 10.44 -12.38
N PHE A 71 -16.26 10.45 -12.39
CA PHE A 71 -15.49 11.52 -11.79
C PHE A 71 -15.54 12.82 -12.60
N HIS A 72 -15.65 12.73 -13.93
CA HIS A 72 -15.85 13.91 -14.78
C HIS A 72 -17.21 14.58 -14.54
N ALA A 73 -18.27 13.80 -14.36
CA ALA A 73 -19.58 14.33 -13.97
C ALA A 73 -19.50 15.04 -12.59
N MET A 74 -18.91 14.38 -11.60
CA MET A 74 -18.70 14.96 -10.26
C MET A 74 -17.83 16.23 -10.30
N ALA A 75 -16.79 16.28 -11.14
CA ALA A 75 -15.94 17.46 -11.27
C ALA A 75 -16.64 18.65 -11.93
N SER A 76 -17.62 18.39 -12.81
CA SER A 76 -18.44 19.42 -13.46
C SER A 76 -19.37 20.10 -12.46
N GLU A 77 -19.92 19.32 -11.53
CA GLU A 77 -20.68 19.79 -10.35
C GLU A 77 -19.78 20.32 -9.21
N LYS A 78 -18.46 20.45 -9.44
CA LYS A 78 -17.47 20.93 -8.46
C LYS A 78 -17.46 20.14 -7.15
N VAL A 79 -17.76 18.85 -7.21
CA VAL A 79 -17.72 17.96 -6.04
C VAL A 79 -16.30 17.87 -5.48
N PHE A 80 -16.19 18.00 -4.17
CA PHE A 80 -14.94 17.95 -3.43
C PHE A 80 -14.20 16.62 -3.65
N GLY A 81 -12.91 16.69 -4.04
CA GLY A 81 -12.06 15.51 -4.30
C GLY A 81 -12.21 14.86 -5.69
N ALA A 82 -13.15 15.34 -6.53
CA ALA A 82 -13.38 14.75 -7.85
C ALA A 82 -12.19 14.91 -8.80
N LYS A 83 -11.52 16.08 -8.78
CA LYS A 83 -10.34 16.33 -9.64
C LYS A 83 -9.15 15.43 -9.30
N GLN A 84 -8.90 15.20 -8.01
CA GLN A 84 -7.85 14.32 -7.52
C GLN A 84 -8.17 12.86 -7.86
N SER A 85 -9.45 12.46 -7.79
CA SER A 85 -9.89 11.13 -8.21
C SER A 85 -9.61 10.89 -9.69
N ILE A 86 -9.90 11.87 -10.58
CA ILE A 86 -9.53 11.80 -12.00
C ILE A 86 -8.02 11.62 -12.16
N HIS A 87 -7.22 12.35 -11.36
CA HIS A 87 -5.77 12.26 -11.45
C HIS A 87 -5.24 10.87 -11.04
N ILE A 88 -5.81 10.27 -9.99
CA ILE A 88 -5.47 8.90 -9.56
C ILE A 88 -5.77 7.91 -10.68
N VAL A 89 -6.99 7.93 -11.24
CA VAL A 89 -7.39 6.99 -12.31
C VAL A 89 -6.53 7.17 -13.57
N ARG A 90 -6.24 8.41 -13.94
CA ARG A 90 -5.40 8.71 -15.11
C ARG A 90 -3.96 8.21 -14.97
N ASN A 91 -3.49 8.07 -13.74
CA ASN A 91 -2.16 7.57 -13.39
C ASN A 91 -2.24 6.21 -12.67
N ALA A 92 -3.32 5.44 -12.90
CA ALA A 92 -3.66 4.23 -12.15
C ALA A 92 -2.51 3.22 -12.10
N ASP A 93 -1.84 2.95 -13.23
CA ASP A 93 -0.72 1.99 -13.26
C ASP A 93 0.36 2.32 -12.24
N ARG A 94 0.73 3.61 -12.13
CA ARG A 94 1.78 4.05 -11.20
C ARG A 94 1.30 4.05 -9.76
N PHE A 95 0.06 4.47 -9.55
CA PHE A 95 -0.55 4.52 -8.22
C PHE A 95 -0.75 3.11 -7.66
N ALA A 96 -1.23 2.18 -8.49
CA ALA A 96 -1.43 0.79 -8.15
C ALA A 96 -0.12 0.09 -7.82
N SER A 97 0.93 0.25 -8.61
CA SER A 97 2.25 -0.30 -8.25
C SER A 97 2.80 0.28 -6.95
N PHE A 98 2.58 1.57 -6.67
CA PHE A 98 2.98 2.13 -5.39
C PHE A 98 2.20 1.51 -4.22
N CYS A 99 0.88 1.41 -4.32
CA CYS A 99 0.05 0.84 -3.26
C CYS A 99 0.29 -0.66 -3.07
N ASN A 100 0.38 -1.41 -4.16
CA ASN A 100 0.47 -2.87 -4.12
C ASN A 100 1.92 -3.32 -3.90
N ASP A 101 2.84 -2.88 -4.76
CA ASP A 101 4.22 -3.39 -4.78
C ASP A 101 5.10 -2.71 -3.73
N VAL A 102 4.87 -1.43 -3.40
CA VAL A 102 5.67 -0.76 -2.36
C VAL A 102 5.03 -0.99 -0.99
N ILE A 103 3.79 -0.52 -0.78
CA ILE A 103 3.19 -0.58 0.55
C ILE A 103 2.74 -2.00 0.89
N GLY A 104 2.09 -2.70 -0.05
CA GLY A 104 1.60 -4.07 0.17
C GLY A 104 2.72 -5.08 0.44
N ASP A 105 3.80 -5.08 -0.36
CA ASP A 105 4.90 -6.03 -0.16
C ASP A 105 5.76 -5.69 1.08
N ILE A 106 6.04 -4.40 1.34
CA ILE A 106 6.73 -3.99 2.58
C ILE A 106 5.93 -4.43 3.80
N SER A 107 4.62 -4.23 3.78
CA SER A 107 3.74 -4.67 4.86
C SER A 107 3.80 -6.19 5.07
N GLY A 108 3.87 -6.97 3.99
CA GLY A 108 4.07 -8.42 4.05
C GLY A 108 5.41 -8.83 4.67
N ILE A 109 6.51 -8.21 4.24
CA ILE A 109 7.86 -8.51 4.76
C ILE A 109 7.97 -8.12 6.24
N ILE A 110 7.47 -6.94 6.60
CA ILE A 110 7.52 -6.45 7.98
C ILE A 110 6.61 -7.28 8.88
N SER A 111 5.39 -7.62 8.46
CA SER A 111 4.53 -8.49 9.27
C SER A 111 5.14 -9.88 9.46
N GLY A 112 5.83 -10.44 8.45
CA GLY A 112 6.55 -11.71 8.57
C GLY A 112 7.71 -11.66 9.57
N THR A 113 8.56 -10.63 9.49
CA THR A 113 9.67 -10.45 10.44
C THR A 113 9.17 -10.14 11.86
N ALA A 114 8.14 -9.32 11.99
CA ALA A 114 7.45 -9.05 13.25
C ALA A 114 6.82 -10.32 13.85
N SER A 115 6.24 -11.19 13.01
CA SER A 115 5.69 -12.48 13.44
C SER A 115 6.74 -13.39 14.06
N ALA A 116 7.94 -13.45 13.48
CA ALA A 116 9.05 -14.23 14.03
C ALA A 116 9.46 -13.70 15.41
N ILE A 117 9.57 -12.39 15.58
CA ILE A 117 9.88 -11.76 16.88
C ILE A 117 8.81 -12.09 17.92
N VAL A 118 7.53 -12.05 17.54
CA VAL A 118 6.40 -12.38 18.43
C VAL A 118 6.43 -13.84 18.86
N VAL A 119 6.74 -14.76 17.95
CA VAL A 119 6.87 -16.19 18.25
C VAL A 119 8.00 -16.44 19.25
N ILE A 120 9.16 -15.80 19.06
CA ILE A 120 10.29 -15.88 20.01
C ILE A 120 9.88 -15.37 21.40
N GLN A 121 9.22 -14.22 21.47
CA GLN A 121 8.77 -13.66 22.75
C GLN A 121 7.73 -14.55 23.43
N PHE A 122 6.87 -15.21 22.65
CA PHE A 122 5.88 -16.15 23.17
C PHE A 122 6.54 -17.39 23.78
N THR A 123 7.51 -18.00 23.09
CA THR A 123 8.18 -19.20 23.60
C THR A 123 9.08 -18.92 24.80
N LEU A 124 9.77 -17.77 24.81
CA LEU A 124 10.54 -17.31 25.97
C LEU A 124 9.64 -17.13 27.21
N SER A 125 8.43 -16.59 27.03
CA SER A 125 7.47 -16.43 28.15
C SER A 125 6.97 -17.74 28.74
N MET A 126 7.02 -18.83 27.97
CA MET A 126 6.63 -20.18 28.39
C MET A 126 7.82 -20.99 28.96
N GLN A 127 8.99 -20.39 29.17
CA GLN A 127 10.23 -21.06 29.64
C GLN A 127 10.69 -22.26 28.76
N HIS A 128 10.25 -22.33 27.50
CA HIS A 128 10.71 -23.35 26.56
C HIS A 128 11.96 -22.85 25.82
N GLN A 129 12.98 -23.70 25.70
CA GLN A 129 14.20 -23.36 24.96
C GLN A 129 13.90 -23.19 23.47
N GLU A 130 14.65 -22.29 22.81
CA GLU A 130 14.47 -21.90 21.40
C GLU A 130 14.50 -23.09 20.41
N ASP A 131 15.15 -24.19 20.80
CA ASP A 131 15.32 -25.39 19.95
C ASP A 131 14.31 -26.51 20.23
N SER A 132 13.26 -26.22 20.99
CA SER A 132 12.21 -27.19 21.29
C SER A 132 11.33 -27.42 20.06
N ALA A 133 10.91 -28.68 19.81
CA ALA A 133 9.92 -29.01 18.77
C ALA A 133 8.64 -28.17 18.86
N PHE A 134 8.29 -27.74 20.08
CA PHE A 134 7.17 -26.84 20.34
C PHE A 134 7.32 -25.46 19.69
N HIS A 135 8.52 -24.86 19.69
CA HIS A 135 8.80 -23.58 19.04
C HIS A 135 8.60 -23.69 17.52
N TYR A 136 9.12 -24.74 16.89
CA TYR A 136 8.95 -25.00 15.47
C TYR A 136 7.47 -25.14 15.09
N VAL A 137 6.69 -25.91 15.87
CA VAL A 137 5.26 -26.08 15.61
C VAL A 137 4.52 -24.75 15.72
N ILE A 138 4.76 -23.97 16.78
CA ILE A 138 4.12 -22.66 16.94
C ILE A 138 4.52 -21.72 15.81
N SER A 139 5.80 -21.64 15.47
CA SER A 139 6.28 -20.78 14.39
C SER A 139 5.57 -21.12 13.09
N VAL A 140 5.52 -22.41 12.70
CA VAL A 140 4.89 -22.86 11.47
C VAL A 140 3.40 -22.54 11.47
N VAL A 141 2.69 -22.85 12.56
CA VAL A 141 1.26 -22.55 12.70
C VAL A 141 1.01 -21.06 12.58
N PHE A 142 1.78 -20.24 13.29
CA PHE A 142 1.63 -18.79 13.30
C PHE A 142 1.90 -18.19 11.92
N THR A 143 3.00 -18.55 11.27
CA THR A 143 3.32 -18.09 9.92
C THR A 143 2.27 -18.55 8.90
N SER A 144 1.72 -19.76 9.07
CA SER A 144 0.68 -20.29 8.19
C SER A 144 -0.63 -19.52 8.34
N VAL A 145 -1.01 -19.17 9.57
CA VAL A 145 -2.20 -18.33 9.84
C VAL A 145 -2.03 -16.95 9.23
N VAL A 146 -0.88 -16.30 9.44
CA VAL A 146 -0.59 -14.98 8.86
C VAL A 146 -0.60 -15.04 7.33
N ALA A 147 0.00 -16.07 6.73
CA ALA A 147 -0.02 -16.28 5.28
C ALA A 147 -1.44 -16.49 4.75
N ALA A 148 -2.23 -17.35 5.38
CA ALA A 148 -3.62 -17.61 4.98
C ALA A 148 -4.48 -16.35 5.07
N LEU A 149 -4.34 -15.56 6.15
CA LEU A 149 -5.03 -14.28 6.30
C LEU A 149 -4.58 -13.26 5.26
N THR A 150 -3.30 -13.21 4.94
CA THR A 150 -2.77 -12.27 3.95
C THR A 150 -3.29 -12.59 2.55
N VAL A 151 -3.18 -13.85 2.10
CA VAL A 151 -3.61 -14.25 0.75
C VAL A 151 -5.14 -14.24 0.64
N GLY A 152 -5.85 -14.78 1.64
CA GLY A 152 -7.31 -14.76 1.68
C GLY A 152 -7.88 -13.35 1.77
N GLY A 153 -7.26 -12.49 2.58
CA GLY A 153 -7.63 -11.08 2.73
C GLY A 153 -7.42 -10.29 1.44
N LYS A 154 -6.30 -10.48 0.73
CA LYS A 154 -6.07 -9.87 -0.60
C LYS A 154 -7.11 -10.35 -1.63
N ALA A 155 -7.44 -11.64 -1.64
CA ALA A 155 -8.47 -12.18 -2.55
C ALA A 155 -9.85 -11.56 -2.29
N PHE A 156 -10.25 -11.47 -1.02
CA PHE A 156 -11.49 -10.80 -0.62
C PHE A 156 -11.46 -9.30 -0.96
N GLY A 157 -10.35 -8.63 -0.65
CA GLY A 157 -10.15 -7.22 -0.94
C GLY A 157 -10.24 -6.89 -2.43
N LYS A 158 -9.69 -7.76 -3.30
CA LYS A 158 -9.82 -7.62 -4.75
C LYS A 158 -11.27 -7.63 -5.22
N SER A 159 -12.09 -8.54 -4.70
CA SER A 159 -13.52 -8.60 -5.07
C SER A 159 -14.26 -7.31 -4.67
N LEU A 160 -13.99 -6.80 -3.47
CA LEU A 160 -14.52 -5.52 -3.01
C LEU A 160 -14.03 -4.34 -3.85
N ALA A 161 -12.72 -4.30 -4.16
CA ALA A 161 -12.10 -3.25 -4.95
C ALA A 161 -12.73 -3.13 -6.35
N MET A 162 -13.04 -4.28 -6.99
CA MET A 162 -13.68 -4.28 -8.29
C MET A 162 -15.15 -3.84 -8.24
N LYS A 163 -15.91 -4.27 -7.21
CA LYS A 163 -17.33 -3.92 -7.08
C LYS A 163 -17.54 -2.46 -6.64
N TYR A 164 -16.65 -1.93 -5.82
CA TYR A 164 -16.74 -0.60 -5.22
C TYR A 164 -15.58 0.32 -5.64
N SER A 165 -15.05 0.15 -6.86
CA SER A 165 -13.89 0.90 -7.37
C SER A 165 -14.10 2.42 -7.31
N THR A 166 -15.23 2.90 -7.84
CA THR A 166 -15.59 4.33 -7.88
C THR A 166 -15.63 4.98 -6.48
N PRO A 167 -16.41 4.48 -5.50
CA PRO A 167 -16.46 5.11 -4.18
C PRO A 167 -15.14 5.00 -3.41
N ILE A 168 -14.38 3.91 -3.55
CA ILE A 168 -13.06 3.77 -2.91
C ILE A 168 -12.11 4.85 -3.43
N ILE A 169 -12.02 5.01 -4.74
CA ILE A 169 -11.15 6.02 -5.36
C ILE A 169 -11.64 7.44 -5.12
N PHE A 170 -12.96 7.64 -5.06
CA PHE A 170 -13.51 8.93 -4.66
C PHE A 170 -13.06 9.32 -3.25
N GLN A 171 -13.12 8.38 -2.31
CA GLN A 171 -12.68 8.63 -0.94
C GLN A 171 -11.17 8.89 -0.86
N ALA A 172 -10.36 8.13 -1.60
CA ALA A 172 -8.93 8.40 -1.73
C ALA A 172 -8.69 9.82 -2.29
N GLY A 173 -9.40 10.20 -3.36
CA GLY A 173 -9.31 11.54 -3.95
C GLY A 173 -9.70 12.66 -2.98
N LYS A 174 -10.67 12.46 -2.09
CA LYS A 174 -10.97 13.42 -1.01
C LYS A 174 -9.83 13.57 -0.02
N VAL A 175 -9.20 12.46 0.39
CA VAL A 175 -8.04 12.49 1.29
C VAL A 175 -6.89 13.25 0.64
N PHE A 176 -6.59 12.97 -0.63
CA PHE A 176 -5.58 13.73 -1.38
C PHE A 176 -5.93 15.21 -1.50
N HIS A 177 -7.20 15.56 -1.75
CA HIS A 177 -7.62 16.96 -1.78
C HIS A 177 -7.44 17.66 -0.43
N LEU A 178 -7.74 16.99 0.68
CA LEU A 178 -7.51 17.53 2.03
C LEU A 178 -6.01 17.74 2.30
N LEU A 179 -5.18 16.78 1.92
CA LEU A 179 -3.73 16.87 2.02
C LEU A 179 -3.18 18.04 1.19
N GLU A 180 -3.59 18.18 -0.07
CA GLU A 180 -3.16 19.31 -0.93
C GLU A 180 -3.58 20.67 -0.36
N ASN A 181 -4.80 20.78 0.15
CA ASN A 181 -5.31 22.04 0.70
C ASN A 181 -4.60 22.43 2.01
N ASN A 182 -4.32 21.46 2.89
CA ASN A 182 -3.70 21.72 4.19
C ASN A 182 -2.17 21.87 4.10
N PHE A 183 -1.51 21.10 3.23
CA PHE A 183 -0.05 21.14 3.10
C PHE A 183 0.46 22.06 1.98
N LYS A 184 -0.42 22.69 1.16
CA LYS A 184 -0.07 23.52 -0.01
C LYS A 184 0.94 22.87 -0.98
N ILE A 185 1.09 21.54 -0.94
CA ILE A 185 1.95 20.83 -1.87
C ILE A 185 1.17 20.79 -3.18
N THR A 186 1.52 21.67 -4.11
CA THR A 186 0.97 21.65 -5.46
C THR A 186 1.66 20.48 -6.18
N ILE A 187 1.15 19.25 -6.01
CA ILE A 187 1.88 18.06 -6.48
C ILE A 187 2.00 18.10 -8.02
N LEU A 188 1.04 18.68 -8.77
CA LEU A 188 1.17 18.82 -10.22
C LEU A 188 0.62 20.14 -10.78
N LYS A 189 1.53 20.92 -11.38
CA LYS A 189 1.24 22.07 -12.23
C LYS A 189 0.57 21.59 -13.52
N ASP A 190 -0.72 21.88 -13.67
CA ASP A 190 -1.50 21.63 -14.89
C ASP A 190 -0.79 22.27 -16.10
N ASN A 191 -0.18 21.45 -16.96
CA ASN A 191 0.67 21.91 -18.06
C ASN A 191 -0.17 22.38 -19.25
N LYS A 192 -1.03 23.38 -19.03
CA LYS A 192 -1.89 24.01 -20.05
C LYS A 192 -1.11 24.75 -21.14
N ASN A 193 0.20 24.99 -20.98
CA ASN A 193 0.98 25.81 -21.91
C ASN A 193 1.44 25.09 -23.19
N LYS A 194 1.39 23.76 -23.29
CA LYS A 194 1.79 23.07 -24.53
C LYS A 194 0.71 23.08 -25.64
N LYS A 195 -0.58 23.27 -25.31
CA LYS A 195 -1.66 23.24 -26.33
C LYS A 195 -1.81 24.54 -27.13
N LYS A 196 -1.39 25.69 -26.60
CA LYS A 196 -1.47 26.98 -27.34
C LYS A 196 -0.45 27.12 -28.47
N ARG A 197 0.66 26.37 -28.46
CA ARG A 197 1.74 26.50 -29.46
C ARG A 197 1.52 25.65 -30.73
N LYS A 198 0.58 24.71 -30.74
CA LYS A 198 0.21 23.90 -31.93
C LYS A 198 -0.90 24.50 -32.79
N ARG A 199 -1.55 25.59 -32.35
CA ARG A 199 -2.59 26.30 -33.13
C ARG A 199 -2.07 27.55 -33.88
N LYS A 200 -0.76 27.78 -33.83
CA LYS A 200 -0.06 28.92 -34.47
C LYS A 200 1.10 28.48 -35.37
N LYS A 201 1.13 27.23 -35.82
CA LYS A 201 2.01 26.78 -36.90
C LYS A 201 1.16 26.21 -38.01
#